data_AF-Q7V402-F1
#
_entry.id   AF-Q7V402-F1
#
_cell.length_a   1.000
_cell.length_b   1.000
_cell.length_c   1.000
_cell.angle_alpha   90.00
_cell.angle_beta   90.00
_cell.angle_gamma   90.00
#
_symmetry.space_group_name_H-M   'P 1'
#
loop_
_entity.id
_entity.type
_entity.pdbx_description
1 polymer ?
#
loop_
_entity_poly.entity_id
_entity_poly.type
_entity_poly.pdbx_seq_one_letter_code
_entity_poly.pdbx_strand_id
1 'polypeptide(L)'
;MAPSPSWLSLTDLGRIYGISAINCGRALQLQGLRDRHGRPTPGALETGAAHKHGPQTPPRTALWNAKICKGLLEKSGYQPINRTLQVEQWAELLEALEEGSPSINATAEQMAEDLPEELVGDVNDQLALRGCHFRVAHKPHQASLSAAA
;
A
#
# COMPACT_ATOMS: atom_id res chain seq x y z
N MET A 1 0.73 -4.60 -26.52
CA MET A 1 0.74 -3.29 -25.84
C MET A 1 1.40 -3.48 -24.48
N ALA A 2 2.63 -3.00 -24.25
CA ALA A 2 3.24 -3.12 -22.93
C ALA A 2 2.50 -2.19 -21.96
N PRO A 3 2.12 -2.63 -20.74
CA PRO A 3 1.53 -1.72 -19.77
C PRO A 3 2.52 -0.59 -19.53
N SER A 4 2.10 0.64 -19.86
CA SER A 4 2.86 1.85 -19.56
C SER A 4 3.28 1.82 -18.09
N PRO A 5 4.54 2.14 -17.76
CA PRO A 5 4.99 2.13 -16.38
C PRO A 5 4.11 3.09 -15.58
N SER A 6 3.39 2.58 -14.58
CA SER A 6 2.74 3.45 -13.61
C SER A 6 3.84 4.16 -12.84
N TRP A 7 3.90 5.47 -13.00
CA TRP A 7 4.80 6.34 -12.25
C TRP A 7 4.20 6.54 -10.86
N LEU A 8 4.91 6.12 -9.82
CA LEU A 8 4.40 6.09 -8.45
C LEU A 8 5.20 7.01 -7.54
N SER A 9 4.52 7.62 -6.57
CA SER A 9 5.23 8.22 -5.44
C SER A 9 5.87 7.13 -4.57
N LEU A 10 6.79 7.51 -3.68
CA LEU A 10 7.32 6.56 -2.68
C LEU A 10 6.24 5.99 -1.76
N THR A 11 5.17 6.77 -1.51
CA THR A 11 4.03 6.35 -0.71
C THR A 11 3.27 5.23 -1.43
N ASP A 12 2.93 5.42 -2.70
CA ASP A 12 2.18 4.43 -3.47
C ASP A 12 3.02 3.18 -3.74
N LEU A 13 4.32 3.37 -4.01
CA LEU A 13 5.25 2.26 -4.18
C LEU A 13 5.40 1.46 -2.87
N GLY A 14 5.52 2.14 -1.72
CA GLY A 14 5.60 1.49 -0.42
C GLY A 14 4.33 0.72 -0.06
N ARG A 15 3.15 1.27 -0.39
CA ARG A 15 1.84 0.63 -0.16
C ARG A 15 1.76 -0.75 -0.81
N ILE A 16 2.33 -0.93 -2.01
CA ILE A 16 2.36 -2.24 -2.69
C ILE A 16 3.05 -3.32 -1.86
N TYR A 17 4.02 -2.95 -1.02
CA TYR A 17 4.83 -3.87 -0.21
C TYR A 17 4.50 -3.80 1.28
N GLY A 18 3.46 -3.04 1.68
CA GLY A 18 3.12 -2.87 3.09
C GLY A 18 4.16 -2.13 3.92
N ILE A 19 4.96 -1.26 3.29
CA ILE A 19 6.01 -0.50 3.97
C ILE A 19 5.80 1.01 3.82
N SER A 20 6.29 1.78 4.81
CA SER A 20 6.21 3.24 4.77
C SER A 20 7.03 3.83 3.60
N ALA A 21 6.66 5.03 3.14
CA ALA A 21 7.42 5.77 2.13
C ALA A 21 8.89 6.00 2.54
N ILE A 22 9.16 6.10 3.85
CA ILE A 22 10.50 6.25 4.41
C ILE A 22 11.30 4.96 4.20
N ASN A 23 10.73 3.80 4.54
CA ASN A 23 11.37 2.50 4.36
C ASN A 23 11.57 2.17 2.87
N CYS A 24 10.55 2.44 2.05
CA CYS A 24 10.66 2.33 0.60
C CYS A 24 11.80 3.21 0.06
N GLY A 25 11.84 4.48 0.47
CA GLY A 25 12.91 5.40 0.10
C GLY A 25 14.30 4.98 0.59
N ARG A 26 14.40 4.29 1.73
CA ARG A 26 15.66 3.73 2.24
C ARG A 26 16.09 2.52 1.42
N ALA A 27 15.16 1.65 1.05
CA ALA A 27 15.44 0.51 0.17
C ALA A 27 15.99 0.97 -1.19
N LEU A 28 15.37 1.99 -1.81
CA LEU A 28 15.89 2.55 -3.05
C LEU A 28 17.26 3.22 -2.90
N GLN A 29 17.55 3.79 -1.72
CA GLN A 29 18.88 4.35 -1.43
C GLN A 29 19.94 3.26 -1.30
N LEU A 30 19.64 2.14 -0.65
CA LEU A 30 20.54 0.98 -0.56
C LEU A 30 20.86 0.39 -1.93
N GLN A 31 19.93 0.49 -2.87
CA GLN A 31 20.11 0.07 -4.27
C GLN A 31 20.73 1.17 -5.16
N GLY A 32 21.18 2.29 -4.59
CA GLY A 32 21.84 3.37 -5.34
C GLY A 32 20.94 4.19 -6.26
N LEU A 33 19.61 4.01 -6.19
CA LEU A 33 18.66 4.79 -6.98
C LEU A 33 18.31 6.14 -6.36
N ARG A 34 18.52 6.28 -5.06
CA ARG A 34 18.22 7.49 -4.29
C ARG A 34 19.43 7.91 -3.47
N ASP A 35 19.72 9.21 -3.44
CA ASP A 35 20.80 9.76 -2.62
C ASP A 35 20.35 10.00 -1.16
N ARG A 36 21.31 10.35 -0.30
CA ARG A 36 21.06 10.70 1.11
C ARG A 36 20.17 11.92 1.31
N HIS A 37 20.02 12.77 0.30
CA HIS A 37 19.16 13.95 0.30
C HIS A 37 17.74 13.64 -0.20
N GLY A 38 17.50 12.37 -0.53
CA GLY A 38 16.22 11.85 -0.96
C GLY A 38 15.91 12.09 -2.43
N ARG A 39 16.88 12.51 -3.24
CA ARG A 39 16.75 12.76 -4.68
C ARG A 39 17.11 11.50 -5.47
N PRO A 40 16.51 11.27 -6.64
CA PRO A 40 17.01 10.29 -7.59
C PRO A 40 18.47 10.56 -7.97
N THR A 41 19.28 9.51 -8.00
CA THR A 41 20.66 9.57 -8.51
C THR A 41 20.66 9.76 -10.03
N PRO A 42 21.76 10.27 -10.62
CA PRO A 42 21.86 10.39 -12.09
C PRO A 42 21.57 9.07 -12.81
N GLY A 43 22.14 7.96 -12.33
CA GLY A 43 21.89 6.64 -12.89
C GLY A 43 20.42 6.21 -12.83
N ALA A 44 19.68 6.61 -11.80
CA ALA A 44 18.22 6.35 -11.72
C ALA A 44 17.42 7.14 -12.77
N LEU A 45 17.88 8.34 -13.14
CA LEU A 45 17.25 9.14 -14.20
C LEU A 45 17.59 8.58 -15.59
N GLU A 46 18.86 8.22 -15.82
CA GLU A 46 19.34 7.66 -17.09
C GLU A 46 18.68 6.31 -17.41
N THR A 47 18.50 5.45 -16.40
CA THR A 47 17.85 4.14 -16.56
C THR A 47 16.32 4.22 -16.62
N GLY A 48 15.74 5.42 -16.45
CA GLY A 48 14.30 5.62 -16.39
C GLY A 48 13.64 5.03 -15.14
N ALA A 49 14.42 4.71 -14.09
CA ALA A 49 13.92 4.25 -12.80
C ALA A 49 13.19 5.34 -12.02
N ALA A 50 13.53 6.61 -12.28
CA ALA A 50 12.92 7.77 -11.65
C ALA A 50 12.72 8.92 -12.64
N HIS A 51 11.77 9.80 -12.31
CA HIS A 51 11.53 11.06 -13.01
C HIS A 51 11.39 12.20 -12.00
N LYS A 52 11.94 13.37 -12.34
CA LYS A 52 11.79 14.61 -11.56
C LYS A 52 10.83 15.52 -12.31
N HIS A 53 9.86 16.12 -11.61
CA HIS A 53 8.98 17.14 -12.18
C HIS A 53 9.73 18.48 -12.33
N GLY A 54 10.70 18.53 -13.23
CA GLY A 54 11.41 19.76 -13.56
C GLY A 54 12.47 20.22 -12.53
N PRO A 55 13.12 21.36 -12.78
CA PRO A 55 14.34 21.78 -12.08
C PRO A 55 14.11 22.22 -10.62
N GLN A 56 12.91 22.68 -10.30
CA GLN A 56 12.59 23.31 -9.00
C GLN A 56 11.74 22.43 -8.07
N THR A 57 11.45 21.18 -8.44
CA THR A 57 10.62 20.35 -7.59
C THR A 57 11.34 19.84 -6.33
N PRO A 58 10.64 19.82 -5.18
CA PRO A 58 11.20 19.26 -3.95
C PRO A 58 11.63 17.80 -4.15
N PRO A 59 12.72 17.35 -3.50
CA PRO A 59 13.25 15.98 -3.62
C PRO A 59 12.20 14.87 -3.42
N ARG A 60 11.18 15.15 -2.58
CA ARG A 60 10.13 14.21 -2.19
C ARG A 60 9.03 14.00 -3.24
N THR A 61 9.08 14.74 -4.35
CA THR A 61 8.07 14.69 -5.43
C THR A 61 8.54 13.90 -6.65
N ALA A 62 9.71 13.27 -6.56
CA ALA A 62 10.17 12.37 -7.62
C ALA A 62 9.22 11.18 -7.76
N LEU A 63 8.90 10.86 -9.02
CA LEU A 63 8.11 9.69 -9.37
C LEU A 63 9.04 8.54 -9.72
N TRP A 64 8.62 7.34 -9.37
CA TRP A 64 9.40 6.11 -9.48
C TRP A 64 8.70 5.17 -10.44
N ASN A 65 9.47 4.61 -11.37
CA ASN A 65 8.95 3.67 -12.34
C ASN A 65 8.56 2.37 -11.62
N ALA A 66 7.26 2.07 -11.54
CA ALA A 66 6.77 0.92 -10.79
C ALA A 66 7.43 -0.39 -11.23
N LYS A 67 7.62 -0.61 -12.53
CA LYS A 67 8.18 -1.87 -13.03
C LYS A 67 9.63 -2.06 -12.54
N ILE A 68 10.47 -1.04 -12.71
CA ILE A 68 11.88 -1.11 -12.35
C ILE A 68 12.04 -1.20 -10.83
N CYS A 69 11.31 -0.35 -10.09
CA CYS A 69 11.44 -0.27 -8.65
C CYS A 69 10.85 -1.51 -7.96
N LYS A 70 9.75 -2.08 -8.47
CA LYS A 70 9.21 -3.34 -7.96
C LYS A 70 10.23 -4.47 -8.11
N GLY A 71 10.81 -4.65 -9.30
CA GLY A 71 11.80 -5.69 -9.51
C GLY A 71 13.05 -5.55 -8.62
N LEU A 72 13.44 -4.32 -8.25
CA LEU A 72 14.53 -4.08 -7.30
C LEU A 72 14.15 -4.37 -5.85
N LEU A 73 12.93 -4.00 -5.44
CA LEU A 73 12.40 -4.32 -4.12
C LEU A 73 12.28 -5.84 -3.94
N GLU A 74 11.75 -6.55 -4.93
CA GLU A 74 11.64 -8.01 -4.93
C GLU A 74 13.02 -8.69 -4.85
N LYS A 75 14.01 -8.23 -5.62
CA LYS A 75 15.41 -8.69 -5.50
C LYS A 75 16.04 -8.43 -4.13
N SER A 76 15.56 -7.41 -3.42
CA SER A 76 16.01 -7.06 -2.07
C SER A 76 15.26 -7.83 -0.97
N GLY A 77 14.36 -8.75 -1.35
CA GLY A 77 13.59 -9.60 -0.42
C GLY A 77 12.22 -9.05 -0.04
N TYR A 78 11.79 -7.91 -0.57
CA TYR A 78 10.43 -7.42 -0.34
C TYR A 78 9.44 -8.24 -1.18
N GLN A 79 8.34 -8.67 -0.57
CA GLN A 79 7.26 -9.34 -1.29
C GLN A 79 6.09 -8.38 -1.44
N PRO A 80 5.51 -8.23 -2.65
CA PRO A 80 4.28 -7.47 -2.80
C PRO A 80 3.23 -8.05 -1.87
N ILE A 81 2.38 -7.17 -1.33
CA ILE A 81 1.18 -7.59 -0.64
C ILE A 81 0.37 -8.48 -1.60
N ASN A 82 0.17 -9.73 -1.20
CA ASN A 82 -0.80 -10.59 -1.86
C ASN A 82 -2.19 -10.17 -1.38
N ARG A 83 -2.85 -9.32 -2.18
CA ARG A 83 -4.17 -8.78 -1.88
C ARG A 83 -5.19 -9.89 -1.64
N THR A 84 -5.15 -10.97 -2.43
CA THR A 84 -6.04 -12.12 -2.25
C THR A 84 -5.82 -12.78 -0.90
N LEU A 85 -4.56 -13.02 -0.52
CA LEU A 85 -4.24 -13.61 0.78
C LEU A 85 -4.67 -12.70 1.94
N GLN A 86 -4.51 -11.37 1.83
CA GLN A 86 -4.99 -10.45 2.86
C GLN A 86 -6.51 -10.46 2.99
N VAL A 87 -7.22 -10.49 1.86
CA VAL A 87 -8.69 -10.59 1.87
C VAL A 87 -9.13 -11.90 2.51
N GLU A 88 -8.49 -13.02 2.18
CA GLU A 88 -8.75 -14.33 2.79
C GLU A 88 -8.51 -14.31 4.31
N GLN A 89 -7.35 -13.81 4.76
CA GLN A 89 -6.99 -13.74 6.18
C GLN A 89 -7.95 -12.85 6.99
N TRP A 90 -8.33 -11.71 6.43
CA TRP A 90 -9.31 -10.83 7.07
C TRP A 90 -10.70 -11.45 7.13
N ALA A 91 -11.15 -12.09 6.05
CA ALA A 91 -12.43 -12.78 6.05
C ALA A 91 -12.46 -13.93 7.07
N GLU A 92 -11.38 -14.72 7.16
CA GLU A 92 -11.24 -15.81 8.14
C GLU A 92 -11.25 -15.31 9.58
N LEU A 93 -10.52 -14.22 9.86
CA LEU A 93 -10.49 -13.63 11.20
C LEU A 93 -11.88 -13.15 11.61
N LEU A 94 -12.56 -12.39 10.76
CA LEU A 94 -13.86 -11.80 11.08
C LEU A 94 -14.96 -12.87 11.19
N GLU A 95 -14.94 -13.88 10.33
CA GLU A 95 -15.83 -15.04 10.43
C GLU A 95 -15.63 -15.80 11.76
N ALA A 96 -14.38 -16.10 12.13
CA ALA A 96 -14.09 -16.80 13.38
C ALA A 96 -14.50 -15.99 14.62
N LEU A 97 -14.42 -14.66 14.57
CA LEU A 97 -14.87 -13.79 15.65
C LEU A 97 -16.39 -13.76 15.77
N GLU A 98 -17.10 -13.74 14.63
CA GLU A 98 -18.57 -13.81 14.59
C GLU A 98 -19.09 -15.16 15.11
N GLU A 99 -18.38 -16.25 14.82
CA GLU A 99 -18.70 -17.59 15.34
C GLU A 99 -18.39 -17.75 16.84
N GLY A 100 -17.81 -16.73 17.49
CA GLY A 100 -17.54 -16.73 18.92
C GLY A 100 -16.27 -17.48 19.30
N SER A 101 -15.18 -17.29 18.55
CA SER A 101 -13.87 -17.86 18.86
C SER A 101 -13.45 -17.58 20.32
N PRO A 102 -13.35 -18.61 21.18
CA PRO A 102 -13.07 -18.43 22.61
C PRO A 102 -11.63 -18.00 22.90
N SER A 103 -10.78 -17.95 21.86
CA SER A 103 -9.36 -17.64 21.97
C SER A 103 -9.03 -16.17 21.68
N ILE A 104 -10.01 -15.36 21.23
CA ILE A 104 -9.80 -13.96 20.88
C ILE A 104 -10.72 -13.08 21.72
N ASN A 105 -10.11 -12.22 22.56
CA ASN A 105 -10.83 -11.29 23.41
C ASN A 105 -11.03 -9.94 22.70
N ALA A 106 -11.64 -9.97 21.52
CA ALA A 106 -12.02 -8.82 20.71
C ALA A 106 -13.28 -9.18 19.90
N THR A 107 -14.11 -8.21 19.56
CA THR A 107 -15.26 -8.45 18.66
C THR A 107 -14.87 -8.26 17.19
N ALA A 108 -15.70 -8.78 16.28
CA ALA A 108 -15.51 -8.58 14.85
C ALA A 108 -15.51 -7.08 14.48
N GLU A 109 -16.35 -6.27 15.13
CA GLU A 109 -16.39 -4.81 14.95
C GLU A 109 -15.08 -4.15 15.37
N GLN A 110 -14.53 -4.54 16.52
CA GLN A 110 -13.28 -3.97 17.02
C GLN A 110 -12.10 -4.27 16.08
N MET A 111 -12.06 -5.47 15.50
CA MET A 111 -11.01 -5.82 14.53
C MET A 111 -11.25 -5.21 13.15
N ALA A 112 -12.51 -5.03 12.76
CA ALA A 112 -12.86 -4.35 11.52
C ALA A 112 -12.40 -2.87 11.50
N GLU A 113 -12.18 -2.24 12.65
CA GLU A 113 -11.61 -0.89 12.70
C GLU A 113 -10.18 -0.82 12.13
N ASP A 114 -9.41 -1.91 12.21
CA ASP A 114 -8.05 -1.99 11.70
C ASP A 114 -7.97 -2.44 10.22
N LEU A 115 -9.11 -2.82 9.63
CA LEU A 115 -9.17 -3.23 8.23
C LEU A 115 -8.86 -2.03 7.31
N PRO A 116 -7.89 -2.17 6.37
CA PRO A 116 -7.62 -1.12 5.38
C PRO A 116 -8.85 -0.83 4.52
N GLU A 117 -9.16 0.46 4.33
CA GLU A 117 -10.36 0.93 3.61
C GLU A 117 -10.43 0.36 2.19
N GLU A 118 -9.29 0.20 1.53
CA GLU A 118 -9.20 -0.37 0.19
C GLU A 118 -9.55 -1.86 0.11
N LEU A 119 -9.57 -2.59 1.23
CA LEU A 119 -9.90 -4.01 1.30
C LEU A 119 -11.34 -4.28 1.75
N VAL A 120 -12.04 -3.27 2.30
CA VAL A 120 -13.39 -3.43 2.87
C VAL A 120 -14.36 -4.08 1.87
N GLY A 121 -14.35 -3.63 0.62
CA GLY A 121 -15.22 -4.20 -0.43
C GLY A 121 -14.92 -5.68 -0.68
N ASP A 122 -13.66 -5.99 -0.99
CA ASP A 122 -13.22 -7.36 -1.31
C ASP A 122 -13.42 -8.32 -0.12
N VAL A 123 -13.21 -7.86 1.12
CA VAL A 123 -13.46 -8.65 2.34
C VAL A 123 -14.94 -8.89 2.56
N ASN A 124 -15.81 -7.90 2.35
CA ASN A 124 -17.26 -8.07 2.47
C ASN A 124 -17.81 -9.07 1.43
N ASP A 125 -17.30 -9.02 0.19
CA ASP A 125 -17.64 -9.98 -0.85
C ASP A 125 -17.22 -11.40 -0.43
N GLN A 126 -16.02 -11.55 0.12
CA GLN A 126 -15.52 -12.84 0.58
C GLN A 126 -16.30 -13.37 1.79
N LEU A 127 -16.66 -12.53 2.76
CA LEU A 127 -17.53 -12.90 3.88
C LEU A 127 -18.92 -13.33 3.39
N ALA A 128 -19.45 -12.69 2.35
CA ALA A 128 -20.72 -13.09 1.73
C ALA A 128 -20.65 -14.46 1.07
N LEU A 129 -19.55 -14.74 0.36
CA LEU A 129 -19.31 -16.06 -0.25
C LEU A 129 -19.20 -17.17 0.80
N ARG A 130 -18.65 -16.86 1.97
CA ARG A 130 -18.53 -17.80 3.09
C ARG A 130 -19.83 -17.99 3.89
N GLY A 131 -20.84 -17.15 3.64
CA GLY A 131 -22.12 -17.19 4.34
C GLY A 131 -22.11 -16.45 5.69
N CYS A 132 -21.03 -15.75 6.02
CA CYS A 132 -20.96 -14.92 7.21
C CYS A 132 -21.90 -13.71 7.05
N HIS A 133 -22.68 -13.40 8.09
CA HIS A 133 -23.63 -12.28 8.10
C HIS A 133 -22.98 -10.94 8.47
N PHE A 134 -21.82 -10.98 9.14
CA PHE A 134 -21.07 -9.80 9.52
C PHE A 134 -20.59 -9.03 8.28
N ARG A 135 -20.73 -7.70 8.32
CA ARG A 135 -20.28 -6.80 7.24
C ARG A 135 -19.55 -5.61 7.83
N VAL A 136 -18.38 -5.33 7.28
CA VAL A 136 -17.56 -4.18 7.67
C VAL A 136 -18.15 -2.92 7.05
N ALA A 137 -18.41 -1.91 7.88
CA ALA A 137 -18.85 -0.61 7.41
C ALA A 137 -17.67 0.16 6.81
N HIS A 138 -17.90 0.83 5.68
CA HIS A 138 -16.93 1.81 5.18
C HIS A 138 -16.89 2.99 6.15
N LYS A 139 -15.67 3.37 6.58
CA LYS A 139 -15.49 4.61 7.32
C LYS A 139 -15.88 5.76 6.38
N PRO A 140 -16.79 6.68 6.78
CA PRO A 140 -17.03 7.86 5.98
C PRO A 140 -15.72 8.63 5.88
N HIS A 141 -15.22 8.79 4.66
CA HIS A 141 -14.11 9.69 4.38
C HIS A 141 -14.52 11.06 4.90
N GLN A 142 -14.00 11.48 6.06
CA GLN A 142 -14.12 12.86 6.50
C GLN A 142 -13.31 13.67 5.49
N ALA A 143 -13.98 14.07 4.41
CA ALA A 143 -13.54 15.17 3.59
C ALA A 143 -13.40 16.35 4.54
N SER A 144 -12.16 16.66 4.90
CA SER A 144 -11.80 17.85 5.64
C SER A 144 -12.26 19.04 4.81
N LEU A 145 -13.51 19.48 4.99
CA LEU A 145 -13.97 20.79 4.58
C LEU A 145 -13.27 21.80 5.49
N SER A 146 -12.01 22.06 5.16
CA SER A 146 -11.27 23.22 5.64
C SER A 146 -11.12 24.16 4.45
N ALA A 147 -12.09 25.06 4.32
CA ALA A 147 -12.02 26.32 3.59
C ALA A 147 -13.15 27.18 4.16
N ALA A 148 -12.93 27.97 5.21
CA ALA A 148 -12.21 29.25 5.24
C ALA A 148 -12.99 30.40 4.59
N ALA A 149 -13.11 31.47 5.40
CA ALA A 149 -13.60 32.83 5.16
C ALA A 149 -15.12 33.05 5.29
#